data_AF-A0A7X7X905-F1
#
_entry.id   AF-A0A7X7X905-F1
#
_cell.length_a   1.000
_cell.length_b   1.000
_cell.length_c   1.000
_cell.angle_alpha   90.00
_cell.angle_beta   90.00
_cell.angle_gamma   90.00
#
_symmetry.space_group_name_H-M   'P 1'
#
loop_
_entity.id
_entity.type
_entity.pdbx_description
1 polymer ?
#
loop_
_entity_poly.entity_id
_entity_poly.type
_entity_poly.pdbx_seq_one_letter_code
_entity_poly.pdbx_strand_id
1 'polypeptide(L)'
;MKNVLELAGKRVQLRKAASTHGGEWQGPCPGCGGKDRFHVWPNQREGGSYWCRPGKGCGKYGDNIQFLIDFEGMTFRQACNELRIDVPERPAGWRPDVPRPKPAFNPDTSAAPGEIWQERAETFIAWAQGHLEKNAEALAWLAARGIDASTAADYRLGWNPGEDGRDIYRARSAWGLAEERRDDGKPKALWIPVGLVIPYIRDGVIHRIRIRRPEADRRYIVLPGSSKSVMLLGRDRRAFVVVESELDAIAVMANNRLAGAVGLGSVSAKPDAEAVEVLRGALQILVSIDYDDPGAKATTWWKEHFSRCDRWPVPQGKDPGEAFAMGTDLDRWIRAGLPPALTIEEPAAKKAAVPEMKGTDGKTSPTSGGILSAQLPAAVMELRELLRKNPGVRIINTPERFAVLRDGKYVGGRINHLVFQDPQVRDYILGHPAGEISWENLIP
;
A
#
# COMPACT_ATOMS: atom_id res chain seq x y z
N MET A 1 -43.05 11.51 -22.87
CA MET A 1 -41.70 12.14 -22.90
C MET A 1 -40.90 11.47 -24.00
N LYS A 2 -40.20 12.22 -24.87
CA LYS A 2 -39.43 11.62 -25.98
C LYS A 2 -38.24 10.84 -25.41
N ASN A 3 -38.00 9.65 -25.97
CA ASN A 3 -36.93 8.77 -25.50
C ASN A 3 -35.61 9.06 -26.25
N VAL A 4 -34.45 8.84 -25.61
CA VAL A 4 -33.13 8.94 -26.24
C VAL A 4 -33.04 8.14 -27.55
N LEU A 5 -33.65 6.95 -27.62
CA LEU A 5 -33.64 6.14 -28.85
C LEU A 5 -34.36 6.82 -30.01
N GLU A 6 -35.50 7.48 -29.73
CA GLU A 6 -36.26 8.24 -30.73
C GLU A 6 -35.49 9.48 -31.17
N LEU A 7 -34.83 10.17 -30.24
CA LEU A 7 -34.01 11.35 -30.53
C LEU A 7 -32.78 10.98 -31.38
N ALA A 8 -32.06 9.93 -30.98
CA ALA A 8 -30.90 9.44 -31.71
C ALA A 8 -31.27 8.91 -33.10
N GLY A 9 -32.40 8.20 -33.23
CA GLY A 9 -32.89 7.67 -34.50
C GLY A 9 -33.15 8.72 -35.59
N LYS A 10 -33.36 10.00 -35.21
CA LYS A 10 -33.49 11.10 -36.17
C LYS A 10 -32.17 11.51 -36.82
N ARG A 11 -31.05 11.22 -36.17
CA ARG A 11 -29.71 11.62 -36.63
C ARG A 11 -28.90 10.47 -37.19
N VAL A 12 -29.05 9.28 -36.62
CA VAL A 12 -28.19 8.13 -36.88
C VAL A 12 -29.00 6.84 -36.94
N GLN A 13 -28.58 5.91 -37.79
CA GLN A 13 -29.18 4.59 -37.84
C GLN A 13 -28.58 3.69 -36.75
N LEU A 14 -29.41 3.34 -35.76
CA LEU A 14 -29.02 2.43 -34.69
C LEU A 14 -29.58 1.03 -34.94
N ARG A 15 -28.78 0.01 -34.64
CA ARG A 15 -29.17 -1.40 -34.71
C ARG A 15 -29.35 -1.94 -33.30
N LYS A 16 -30.36 -2.79 -33.11
CA LYS A 16 -30.55 -3.46 -31.84
C LYS A 16 -29.42 -4.47 -31.62
N ALA A 17 -28.66 -4.28 -30.54
CA ALA A 17 -27.53 -5.12 -30.16
C ALA A 17 -27.94 -6.20 -29.16
N ALA A 18 -28.83 -5.87 -28.22
CA ALA A 18 -29.35 -6.83 -27.24
C ALA A 18 -30.80 -6.54 -26.85
N SER A 19 -31.51 -7.56 -26.38
CA SER A 19 -32.87 -7.44 -25.81
C SER A 19 -32.90 -7.56 -24.28
N THR A 20 -31.76 -7.86 -23.65
CA THR A 20 -31.62 -7.98 -22.19
C THR A 20 -31.72 -6.61 -21.51
N HIS A 21 -32.22 -6.57 -20.27
CA HIS A 21 -32.30 -5.35 -19.43
C HIS A 21 -33.02 -4.16 -20.11
N GLY A 22 -34.11 -4.43 -20.83
CA GLY A 22 -34.86 -3.39 -21.52
C GLY A 22 -34.24 -2.96 -22.87
N GLY A 23 -33.20 -3.66 -23.32
CA GLY A 23 -32.66 -3.55 -24.67
C GLY A 23 -31.55 -2.52 -24.84
N GLU A 24 -30.69 -2.80 -25.81
CA GLU A 24 -29.54 -1.99 -26.18
C GLU A 24 -29.49 -1.79 -27.70
N TRP A 25 -29.21 -0.56 -28.10
CA TRP A 25 -29.04 -0.16 -29.49
C TRP A 25 -27.65 0.42 -29.67
N GLN A 26 -27.01 0.08 -30.77
CA GLN A 26 -25.66 0.50 -31.10
C GLN A 26 -25.59 1.06 -32.51
N GLY A 27 -24.71 2.02 -32.73
CA GLY A 27 -24.47 2.54 -34.06
C GLY A 27 -23.59 3.78 -34.05
N PRO A 28 -23.73 4.66 -35.05
CA PRO A 28 -22.86 5.79 -35.18
C PRO A 28 -23.16 6.89 -34.18
N CYS A 29 -22.13 7.63 -33.76
CA CYS A 29 -22.29 8.75 -32.82
C CYS A 29 -22.74 10.02 -33.56
N PRO A 30 -23.85 10.67 -33.16
CA PRO A 30 -24.29 11.93 -33.76
C PRO A 30 -23.29 13.10 -33.64
N GLY A 31 -22.39 13.03 -32.65
CA GLY A 31 -21.38 14.06 -32.43
C GLY A 31 -20.06 13.79 -33.16
N CYS A 32 -19.45 12.63 -32.92
CA CYS A 32 -18.10 12.35 -33.43
C CYS A 32 -18.06 11.52 -34.72
N GLY A 33 -19.21 11.10 -35.27
CA GLY A 33 -19.29 10.36 -36.53
C GLY A 33 -18.69 8.94 -36.51
N GLY A 34 -18.35 8.40 -35.33
CA GLY A 34 -17.87 7.01 -35.20
C GLY A 34 -18.92 6.01 -35.67
N LYS A 35 -18.56 4.78 -36.08
CA LYS A 35 -19.49 3.82 -36.73
C LYS A 35 -20.31 2.93 -35.77
N ASP A 36 -19.75 2.54 -34.63
CA ASP A 36 -20.25 1.42 -33.80
C ASP A 36 -20.07 1.64 -32.28
N ARG A 37 -19.80 2.88 -31.87
CA ARG A 37 -19.36 3.23 -30.51
C ARG A 37 -20.38 3.99 -29.68
N PHE A 38 -21.53 4.28 -30.28
CA PHE A 38 -22.64 4.96 -29.63
C PHE A 38 -23.66 3.94 -29.19
N HIS A 39 -23.85 3.84 -27.88
CA HIS A 39 -24.77 2.93 -27.23
C HIS A 39 -25.96 3.71 -26.69
N VAL A 40 -27.16 3.14 -26.84
CA VAL A 40 -28.42 3.69 -26.33
C VAL A 40 -29.19 2.60 -25.60
N TRP A 41 -29.59 2.90 -24.36
CA TRP A 41 -30.44 2.04 -23.55
C TRP A 41 -31.76 2.79 -23.27
N PRO A 42 -32.81 2.56 -24.06
CA PRO A 42 -34.06 3.32 -23.94
C PRO A 42 -34.80 3.11 -22.62
N ASN A 43 -34.57 1.99 -21.93
CA ASN A 43 -35.33 1.58 -20.75
C ASN A 43 -34.53 1.62 -19.43
N GLN A 44 -33.29 2.13 -19.44
CA GLN A 44 -32.46 2.17 -18.22
C GLN A 44 -32.94 3.22 -17.19
N ARG A 45 -33.64 4.27 -17.66
CA ARG A 45 -34.16 5.40 -16.87
C ARG A 45 -35.39 5.97 -17.55
N GLU A 46 -36.13 6.84 -16.87
CA GLU A 46 -37.17 7.64 -17.50
C GLU A 46 -36.58 8.49 -18.63
N GLY A 47 -37.03 8.26 -19.87
CA GLY A 47 -36.49 8.91 -21.06
C GLY A 47 -35.29 8.22 -21.71
N GLY A 48 -34.69 7.19 -21.10
CA GLY A 48 -33.54 6.44 -21.63
C GLY A 48 -32.19 7.13 -21.42
N SER A 49 -31.11 6.42 -21.76
CA SER A 49 -29.72 6.91 -21.64
C SER A 49 -28.91 6.62 -22.91
N TYR A 50 -27.85 7.41 -23.12
CA TYR A 50 -26.83 7.14 -24.14
C TYR A 50 -25.42 7.24 -23.58
N TRP A 51 -24.50 6.62 -24.32
CA TRP A 51 -23.08 6.71 -24.06
C TRP A 51 -22.27 6.51 -25.35
N CYS A 52 -21.28 7.37 -25.56
CA CYS A 52 -20.27 7.20 -26.61
C CYS A 52 -18.96 6.72 -25.98
N ARG A 53 -18.43 5.57 -26.44
CA ARG A 53 -17.20 4.97 -25.88
C ARG A 53 -16.03 5.97 -25.85
N PRO A 54 -15.42 6.26 -24.69
CA PRO A 54 -14.22 7.10 -24.57
C PRO A 54 -13.01 6.49 -25.30
N GLY A 55 -12.04 7.33 -25.68
CA GLY A 55 -10.80 6.94 -26.36
C GLY A 55 -10.99 6.65 -27.86
N LYS A 56 -11.97 5.80 -28.21
CA LYS A 56 -12.37 5.60 -29.61
C LYS A 56 -13.46 6.58 -30.07
N GLY A 57 -14.14 7.29 -29.17
CA GLY A 57 -15.22 8.23 -29.44
C GLY A 57 -15.16 9.46 -28.55
N CYS A 58 -16.20 10.30 -28.56
CA CYS A 58 -16.20 11.59 -27.84
C CYS A 58 -16.45 11.49 -26.33
N GLY A 59 -16.73 10.31 -25.78
CA GLY A 59 -16.96 10.14 -24.34
C GLY A 59 -18.27 10.73 -23.79
N LYS A 60 -19.07 11.40 -24.62
CA LYS A 60 -20.35 12.01 -24.22
C LYS A 60 -21.33 10.96 -23.71
N TYR A 61 -22.07 11.31 -22.65
CA TYR A 61 -23.05 10.43 -22.01
C TYR A 61 -24.13 11.25 -21.31
N GLY A 62 -25.31 10.67 -21.15
CA GLY A 62 -26.39 11.32 -20.43
C GLY A 62 -27.77 10.74 -20.73
N ASP A 63 -28.80 11.48 -20.36
CA ASP A 63 -30.21 11.20 -20.61
C ASP A 63 -30.74 11.95 -21.85
N ASN A 64 -32.05 11.94 -22.06
CA ASN A 64 -32.71 12.64 -23.17
C ASN A 64 -32.55 14.17 -23.11
N ILE A 65 -32.45 14.78 -21.93
CA ILE A 65 -32.17 16.22 -21.78
C ILE A 65 -30.74 16.49 -22.27
N GLN A 66 -29.76 15.75 -21.74
CA GLN A 66 -28.37 15.93 -22.11
C GLN A 66 -28.14 15.60 -23.60
N PHE A 67 -28.92 14.68 -24.19
CA PHE A 67 -28.85 14.40 -25.62
C PHE A 67 -29.20 15.64 -26.47
N LEU A 68 -30.30 16.32 -26.14
CA LEU A 68 -30.73 17.53 -26.84
C LEU A 68 -29.71 18.67 -26.68
N ILE A 69 -29.09 18.78 -25.50
CA ILE A 69 -28.02 19.76 -25.29
C ILE A 69 -26.80 19.41 -26.15
N ASP A 70 -26.35 18.17 -26.08
CA ASP A 70 -25.07 17.75 -26.67
C ASP A 70 -25.08 17.66 -28.19
N PHE A 71 -26.24 17.37 -28.80
CA PHE A 71 -26.34 17.10 -30.23
C PHE A 71 -27.30 18.06 -30.95
N GLU A 72 -28.33 18.58 -30.29
CA GLU A 72 -29.26 19.57 -30.88
C GLU A 72 -28.88 21.02 -30.54
N GLY A 73 -27.86 21.25 -29.71
CA GLY A 73 -27.41 22.59 -29.33
C GLY A 73 -28.44 23.36 -28.50
N MET A 74 -29.39 22.66 -27.88
CA MET A 74 -30.43 23.27 -27.06
C MET A 74 -29.86 23.69 -25.70
N THR A 75 -30.43 24.75 -25.13
CA THR A 75 -30.27 25.04 -23.69
C THR A 75 -31.10 24.06 -22.86
N PHE A 76 -30.78 23.90 -21.57
CA PHE A 76 -31.56 23.06 -20.64
C PHE A 76 -33.07 23.37 -20.67
N ARG A 77 -33.46 24.65 -20.69
CA ARG A 77 -34.87 25.05 -20.73
C ARG A 77 -35.54 24.69 -22.05
N GLN A 78 -34.84 24.87 -23.18
CA GLN A 78 -35.35 24.44 -24.48
C GLN A 78 -35.51 22.92 -24.54
N ALA A 79 -34.54 22.17 -24.00
CA ALA A 79 -34.61 20.71 -23.92
C ALA A 79 -35.78 20.24 -23.04
N CYS A 80 -35.98 20.82 -21.85
CA CYS A 80 -37.12 20.49 -21.00
C CYS A 80 -38.46 20.84 -21.67
N ASN A 81 -38.57 21.98 -22.35
CA ASN A 81 -39.76 22.35 -23.12
C ASN A 81 -40.03 21.33 -24.24
N GLU A 82 -39.00 20.93 -25.00
CA GLU A 82 -39.08 19.94 -26.09
C GLU A 82 -39.50 18.54 -25.58
N LEU A 83 -39.12 18.20 -24.35
CA LEU A 83 -39.46 16.96 -23.67
C LEU A 83 -40.77 17.02 -22.87
N ARG A 84 -41.38 18.21 -22.75
CA ARG A 84 -42.55 18.50 -21.90
C ARG A 84 -42.30 18.17 -20.42
N ILE A 85 -41.09 18.47 -19.96
CA ILE A 85 -40.71 18.38 -18.55
C ILE A 85 -41.02 19.73 -17.92
N ASP A 86 -41.91 19.74 -16.93
CA ASP A 86 -42.22 20.94 -16.18
C ASP A 86 -40.99 21.35 -15.35
N VAL A 87 -40.51 22.56 -15.57
CA VAL A 87 -39.36 23.11 -14.84
C VAL A 87 -39.92 24.15 -13.88
N PRO A 88 -39.97 23.85 -12.57
CA PRO A 88 -40.51 24.80 -11.61
C PRO A 88 -39.77 26.14 -11.72
N GLU A 89 -40.54 27.23 -11.68
CA GLU A 89 -39.95 28.56 -11.62
C GLU A 89 -39.04 28.66 -10.39
N ARG A 90 -37.82 29.16 -10.60
CA ARG A 90 -36.87 29.35 -9.51
C ARG A 90 -37.47 30.37 -8.53
N PRO A 91 -37.66 30.03 -7.25
CA PRO A 91 -38.11 31.00 -6.27
C PRO A 91 -37.15 32.19 -6.21
N ALA A 92 -37.68 33.40 -6.10
CA ALA A 92 -36.86 34.59 -5.84
C ALA A 92 -36.08 34.36 -4.53
N GLY A 93 -34.76 34.23 -4.63
CA GLY A 93 -33.89 33.89 -3.48
C GLY A 93 -33.20 32.52 -3.57
N TRP A 94 -33.46 31.71 -4.60
CA TRP A 94 -32.66 30.51 -4.87
C TRP A 94 -31.21 30.91 -5.16
N ARG A 95 -30.30 30.58 -4.25
CA ARG A 95 -28.86 30.63 -4.51
C ARG A 95 -28.42 29.27 -5.04
N PRO A 96 -27.46 29.20 -5.98
CA PRO A 96 -26.76 27.95 -6.25
C PRO A 96 -26.31 27.38 -4.93
N ASP A 97 -26.49 26.06 -4.74
CA ASP A 97 -25.91 25.39 -3.58
C ASP A 97 -24.41 25.73 -3.62
N VAL A 98 -23.96 26.54 -2.66
CA VAL A 98 -22.54 26.87 -2.54
C VAL A 98 -21.88 25.51 -2.43
N PRO A 99 -20.92 25.15 -3.31
CA PRO A 99 -20.31 23.83 -3.27
C PRO A 99 -19.93 23.56 -1.83
N ARG A 100 -20.58 22.59 -1.18
CA ARG A 100 -20.29 22.27 0.22
C ARG A 100 -18.79 22.11 0.29
N PRO A 101 -18.09 22.85 1.17
CA PRO A 101 -16.64 22.70 1.28
C PRO A 101 -16.36 21.21 1.43
N LYS A 102 -15.51 20.68 0.55
CA LYS A 102 -15.13 19.26 0.63
C LYS A 102 -14.68 19.01 2.08
N PRO A 103 -15.12 17.90 2.71
CA PRO A 103 -14.67 17.57 4.06
C PRO A 103 -13.14 17.69 4.10
N ALA A 104 -12.62 18.40 5.10
CA ALA A 104 -11.18 18.50 5.27
C ALA A 104 -10.60 17.09 5.36
N PHE A 105 -9.51 16.85 4.65
CA PHE A 105 -8.83 15.56 4.71
C PHE A 105 -8.37 15.31 6.16
N ASN A 106 -8.94 14.28 6.79
CA ASN A 106 -8.52 13.80 8.08
C ASN A 106 -7.89 12.41 7.89
N PRO A 107 -6.57 12.26 8.09
CA PRO A 107 -5.91 11.00 7.84
C PRO A 107 -6.31 9.96 8.89
N ASP A 108 -6.62 8.75 8.42
CA ASP A 108 -7.02 7.65 9.29
C ASP A 108 -5.85 7.15 10.15
N THR A 109 -6.15 6.72 11.37
CA THR A 109 -5.23 5.95 12.23
C THR A 109 -5.69 4.50 12.26
N SER A 110 -4.79 3.56 11.98
CA SER A 110 -5.11 2.12 12.06
C SER A 110 -4.28 1.43 13.14
N ALA A 111 -4.96 0.69 14.01
CA ALA A 111 -4.32 -0.09 15.05
C ALA A 111 -3.61 -1.33 14.48
N ALA A 112 -2.61 -1.83 15.20
CA ALA A 112 -2.01 -3.12 14.90
C ALA A 112 -3.03 -4.26 15.13
N PRO A 113 -2.93 -5.37 14.35
CA PRO A 113 -3.72 -6.56 14.61
C PRO A 113 -3.47 -7.14 16.01
N GLY A 114 -4.48 -7.77 16.61
CA GLY A 114 -4.42 -8.35 17.95
C GLY A 114 -3.45 -9.53 18.08
N GLU A 115 -3.08 -9.89 19.31
CA GLU A 115 -2.00 -10.84 19.62
C GLU A 115 -2.17 -12.22 18.96
N ILE A 116 -3.35 -12.83 19.04
CA ILE A 116 -3.62 -14.14 18.42
C ILE A 116 -3.40 -14.07 16.89
N TRP A 117 -3.78 -12.95 16.27
CA TRP A 117 -3.56 -12.75 14.84
C TRP A 117 -2.06 -12.62 14.54
N GLN A 118 -1.30 -11.85 15.34
CA GLN A 118 0.15 -11.70 15.20
C GLN A 118 0.87 -13.05 15.26
N GLU A 119 0.53 -13.90 16.22
CA GLU A 119 1.15 -15.22 16.40
C GLU A 119 0.89 -16.15 15.20
N ARG A 120 -0.34 -16.14 14.68
CA ARG A 120 -0.71 -16.93 13.49
C ARG A 120 -0.07 -16.38 12.23
N ALA A 121 -0.05 -15.06 12.09
CA ALA A 121 0.60 -14.37 10.98
C ALA A 121 2.09 -14.70 10.94
N GLU A 122 2.79 -14.67 12.07
CA GLU A 122 4.20 -15.02 12.17
C GLU A 122 4.46 -16.45 11.70
N THR A 123 3.68 -17.41 12.22
CA THR A 123 3.79 -18.82 11.84
C THR A 123 3.57 -19.00 10.33
N PHE A 124 2.57 -18.33 9.78
CA PHE A 124 2.24 -18.38 8.36
C PHE A 124 3.33 -17.75 7.49
N ILE A 125 3.87 -16.60 7.87
CA ILE A 125 4.95 -15.92 7.15
C ILE A 125 6.20 -16.79 7.15
N ALA A 126 6.64 -17.30 8.31
CA ALA A 126 7.83 -18.14 8.39
C ALA A 126 7.70 -19.41 7.52
N TRP A 127 6.51 -20.03 7.51
CA TRP A 127 6.21 -21.16 6.63
C TRP A 127 6.26 -20.76 5.15
N ALA A 128 5.67 -19.61 4.78
CA ALA A 128 5.66 -19.11 3.41
C ALA A 128 7.06 -18.72 2.92
N GLN A 129 7.90 -18.12 3.78
CA GLN A 129 9.30 -17.79 3.46
C GLN A 129 10.07 -19.04 3.03
N GLY A 130 10.00 -20.12 3.83
CA GLY A 130 10.67 -21.38 3.50
C GLY A 130 10.16 -22.06 2.21
N HIS A 131 8.97 -21.72 1.75
CA HIS A 131 8.47 -22.15 0.43
C HIS A 131 8.94 -21.24 -0.70
N LEU A 132 9.06 -19.93 -0.46
CA LEU A 132 9.62 -19.00 -1.45
C LEU A 132 11.08 -19.31 -1.75
N GLU A 133 11.89 -19.62 -0.73
CA GLU A 133 13.29 -20.03 -0.88
C GLU A 133 13.48 -21.21 -1.85
N LYS A 134 12.48 -22.09 -1.96
CA LYS A 134 12.47 -23.26 -2.84
C LYS A 134 11.76 -23.03 -4.17
N ASN A 135 11.16 -21.85 -4.36
CA ASN A 135 10.38 -21.50 -5.54
C ASN A 135 11.21 -20.60 -6.47
N ALA A 136 12.01 -21.25 -7.32
CA ALA A 136 12.91 -20.56 -8.26
C ALA A 136 12.15 -19.64 -9.23
N GLU A 137 10.94 -20.01 -9.64
CA GLU A 137 10.12 -19.20 -10.56
C GLU A 137 9.67 -17.90 -9.89
N ALA A 138 9.15 -17.97 -8.66
CA ALA A 138 8.72 -16.79 -7.91
C ALA A 138 9.90 -15.87 -7.58
N LEU A 139 11.06 -16.44 -7.22
CA LEU A 139 12.29 -15.68 -6.97
C LEU A 139 12.80 -15.00 -8.25
N ALA A 140 12.80 -15.69 -9.39
CA ALA A 140 13.16 -15.09 -10.68
C ALA A 140 12.22 -13.95 -11.07
N TRP A 141 10.91 -14.10 -10.81
CA TRP A 141 9.92 -13.07 -11.06
C TRP A 141 10.13 -11.83 -10.18
N LEU A 142 10.47 -12.01 -8.89
CA LEU A 142 10.84 -10.91 -7.99
C LEU A 142 12.12 -10.21 -8.44
N ALA A 143 13.15 -10.99 -8.79
CA ALA A 143 14.44 -10.45 -9.24
C ALA A 143 14.30 -9.63 -10.52
N ALA A 144 13.46 -10.08 -11.46
CA ALA A 144 13.14 -9.33 -12.68
C ALA A 144 12.47 -7.97 -12.39
N ARG A 145 11.93 -7.75 -11.18
CA ARG A 145 11.33 -6.48 -10.72
C ARG A 145 12.23 -5.72 -9.75
N GLY A 146 13.50 -6.10 -9.63
CA GLY A 146 14.47 -5.42 -8.77
C GLY A 146 14.41 -5.84 -7.29
N ILE A 147 13.82 -7.00 -6.99
CA ILE A 147 13.75 -7.57 -5.64
C ILE A 147 14.54 -8.89 -5.66
N ASP A 148 15.81 -8.85 -5.29
CA ASP A 148 16.64 -10.05 -5.22
C ASP A 148 16.27 -10.96 -4.03
N ALA A 149 16.91 -12.13 -3.95
CA ALA A 149 16.61 -13.11 -2.90
C ALA A 149 16.92 -12.59 -1.48
N SER A 150 17.98 -11.79 -1.32
CA SER A 150 18.31 -11.13 -0.04
C SER A 150 17.22 -10.15 0.37
N THR A 151 16.81 -9.28 -0.55
CA THR A 151 15.72 -8.31 -0.34
C THR A 151 14.42 -9.04 0.00
N ALA A 152 14.10 -10.11 -0.73
CA ALA A 152 12.92 -10.92 -0.44
C ALA A 152 12.96 -11.52 0.97
N ALA A 153 14.13 -11.97 1.43
CA ALA A 153 14.33 -12.47 2.79
C ALA A 153 14.22 -11.37 3.85
N ASP A 154 14.82 -10.20 3.62
CA ASP A 154 14.82 -9.06 4.53
C ASP A 154 13.39 -8.53 4.75
N TYR A 155 12.61 -8.42 3.69
CA TYR A 155 11.19 -8.04 3.74
C TYR A 155 10.25 -9.21 4.07
N ARG A 156 10.81 -10.39 4.34
CA ARG A 156 10.09 -11.61 4.71
C ARG A 156 9.00 -12.02 3.72
N LEU A 157 9.23 -11.78 2.44
CA LEU A 157 8.35 -12.27 1.38
C LEU A 157 8.29 -13.80 1.43
N GLY A 158 7.12 -14.34 1.08
CA GLY A 158 6.88 -15.78 1.13
C GLY A 158 6.05 -16.28 -0.04
N TRP A 159 5.93 -17.58 -0.19
CA TRP A 159 5.02 -18.22 -1.12
C TRP A 159 4.08 -19.13 -0.35
N ASN A 160 2.77 -18.91 -0.47
CA ASN A 160 1.76 -19.82 0.03
C ASN A 160 1.45 -20.86 -1.06
N PRO A 161 1.95 -22.11 -0.98
CA PRO A 161 1.60 -23.18 -1.93
C PRO A 161 0.17 -23.70 -1.74
N GLY A 162 -0.54 -23.31 -0.68
CA GLY A 162 -1.83 -23.87 -0.35
C GLY A 162 -1.76 -25.27 0.29
N GLU A 163 -2.90 -25.94 0.35
CA GLU A 163 -3.05 -27.36 0.70
C GLU A 163 -3.20 -28.17 -0.60
N ASP A 164 -2.12 -28.81 -1.02
CA ASP A 164 -2.02 -29.50 -2.32
C ASP A 164 -2.36 -28.58 -3.51
N GLY A 165 -1.83 -27.36 -3.50
CA GLY A 165 -2.08 -26.37 -4.55
C GLY A 165 -3.44 -25.67 -4.45
N ARG A 166 -4.24 -25.95 -3.43
CA ARG A 166 -5.56 -25.33 -3.21
C ARG A 166 -5.52 -24.28 -2.11
N ASP A 167 -6.38 -23.29 -2.22
CA ASP A 167 -6.53 -22.24 -1.21
C ASP A 167 -6.81 -22.83 0.18
N ILE A 168 -6.25 -22.18 1.20
CA ILE A 168 -6.37 -22.61 2.59
C ILE A 168 -7.63 -22.02 3.20
N TYR A 169 -8.38 -22.85 3.95
CA TYR A 169 -9.52 -22.41 4.75
C TYR A 169 -9.30 -22.72 6.22
N ARG A 170 -9.54 -21.74 7.10
CA ARG A 170 -9.38 -21.86 8.56
C ARG A 170 -10.57 -21.26 9.29
N ALA A 171 -10.79 -21.70 10.52
CA ALA A 171 -11.72 -21.02 11.42
C ALA A 171 -11.22 -19.60 11.72
N ARG A 172 -12.13 -18.62 11.73
CA ARG A 172 -11.80 -17.21 12.01
C ARG A 172 -11.30 -17.01 13.44
N SER A 173 -11.93 -17.69 14.40
CA SER A 173 -11.53 -17.69 15.81
C SER A 173 -10.09 -18.19 16.02
N ALA A 174 -9.61 -19.13 15.21
CA ALA A 174 -8.23 -19.62 15.28
C ALA A 174 -7.17 -18.55 14.94
N TRP A 175 -7.59 -17.47 14.28
CA TRP A 175 -6.80 -16.28 13.95
C TRP A 175 -7.16 -15.06 14.81
N GLY A 176 -7.93 -15.25 15.89
CA GLY A 176 -8.39 -14.15 16.74
C GLY A 176 -9.40 -13.22 16.07
N LEU A 177 -10.04 -13.67 14.99
CA LEU A 177 -11.04 -12.88 14.26
C LEU A 177 -12.45 -13.20 14.76
N ALA A 178 -13.29 -12.17 14.83
CA ALA A 178 -14.71 -12.33 15.13
C ALA A 178 -15.37 -13.29 14.14
N GLU A 179 -16.27 -14.14 14.63
CA GLU A 179 -17.04 -15.04 13.78
C GLU A 179 -17.92 -14.25 12.81
N GLU A 180 -17.95 -14.71 11.56
CA GLU A 180 -18.89 -14.22 10.56
C GLU A 180 -19.73 -15.41 10.10
N ARG A 181 -20.99 -15.16 9.73
CA ARG A 181 -21.86 -16.17 9.12
C ARG A 181 -22.13 -15.81 7.66
N ARG A 182 -22.28 -16.84 6.85
CA ARG A 182 -22.77 -16.71 5.47
C ARG A 182 -24.29 -16.57 5.47
N ASP A 183 -24.86 -16.24 4.32
CA ASP A 183 -26.31 -16.13 4.14
C ASP A 183 -27.06 -17.45 4.42
N ASP A 184 -26.38 -18.59 4.28
CA ASP A 184 -26.88 -19.93 4.62
C ASP A 184 -26.79 -20.29 6.12
N GLY A 185 -26.38 -19.33 6.96
CA GLY A 185 -26.22 -19.49 8.41
C GLY A 185 -24.95 -20.21 8.85
N LYS A 186 -24.15 -20.78 7.93
CA LYS A 186 -22.91 -21.49 8.28
C LYS A 186 -21.78 -20.52 8.64
N PRO A 187 -20.85 -20.92 9.53
CA PRO A 187 -19.66 -20.11 9.81
C PRO A 187 -18.85 -19.84 8.54
N LYS A 188 -18.52 -18.57 8.31
CA LYS A 188 -17.67 -18.14 7.20
C LYS A 188 -16.21 -18.36 7.59
N ALA A 189 -15.57 -19.31 6.94
CA ALA A 189 -14.14 -19.56 7.10
C ALA A 189 -13.29 -18.35 6.67
N LEU A 190 -12.13 -18.19 7.31
CA LEU A 190 -11.03 -17.36 6.81
C LEU A 190 -10.45 -18.05 5.57
N TRP A 191 -10.48 -17.35 4.45
CA TRP A 191 -9.91 -17.80 3.18
C TRP A 191 -8.53 -17.19 2.99
N ILE A 192 -7.53 -18.02 2.71
CA ILE A 192 -6.14 -17.65 2.51
C ILE A 192 -5.68 -18.23 1.16
N PRO A 193 -5.63 -17.42 0.10
CA PRO A 193 -5.39 -17.92 -1.24
C PRO A 193 -3.93 -18.32 -1.47
N VAL A 194 -3.71 -19.22 -2.44
CA VAL A 194 -2.38 -19.53 -2.99
C VAL A 194 -1.76 -18.28 -3.62
N GLY A 195 -0.45 -18.09 -3.40
CA GLY A 195 0.31 -17.04 -4.07
C GLY A 195 1.42 -16.42 -3.22
N LEU A 196 1.98 -15.34 -3.75
CA LEU A 196 3.08 -14.60 -3.13
C LEU A 196 2.57 -13.81 -1.91
N VAL A 197 3.13 -14.10 -0.75
CA VAL A 197 2.85 -13.46 0.54
C VAL A 197 3.76 -12.26 0.71
N ILE A 198 3.17 -11.10 0.97
CA ILE A 198 3.81 -9.79 1.12
C ILE A 198 3.44 -9.24 2.50
N PRO A 199 4.28 -9.45 3.52
CA PRO A 199 4.06 -8.87 4.83
C PRO A 199 4.38 -7.36 4.84
N TYR A 200 3.65 -6.62 5.66
CA TYR A 200 4.09 -5.31 6.13
C TYR A 200 4.41 -5.43 7.60
N ILE A 201 5.69 -5.36 7.92
CA ILE A 201 6.23 -5.50 9.27
C ILE A 201 6.91 -4.19 9.62
N ARG A 202 6.59 -3.65 10.79
CA ARG A 202 7.17 -2.41 11.29
C ARG A 202 7.42 -2.57 12.77
N ASP A 203 8.63 -2.23 13.21
CA ASP A 203 9.04 -2.33 14.61
C ASP A 203 8.63 -3.70 15.18
N GLY A 204 9.04 -4.78 14.49
CA GLY A 204 8.73 -6.17 14.83
C GLY A 204 7.27 -6.62 14.68
N VAL A 205 6.31 -5.70 14.51
CA VAL A 205 4.88 -5.99 14.46
C VAL A 205 4.42 -6.20 13.03
N ILE A 206 3.67 -7.29 12.81
CA ILE A 206 3.06 -7.60 11.52
C ILE A 206 1.77 -6.79 11.40
N HIS A 207 1.82 -5.69 10.68
CA HIS A 207 0.66 -4.85 10.45
C HIS A 207 -0.28 -5.45 9.42
N ARG A 208 0.25 -6.09 8.37
CA ARG A 208 -0.57 -6.63 7.29
C ARG A 208 0.10 -7.83 6.64
N ILE A 209 -0.74 -8.74 6.13
CA ILE A 209 -0.37 -9.70 5.10
C ILE A 209 -1.21 -9.44 3.87
N ARG A 210 -0.57 -9.17 2.74
CA ARG A 210 -1.21 -9.16 1.42
C ARG A 210 -0.72 -10.34 0.60
N ILE A 211 -1.61 -10.98 -0.14
CA ILE A 211 -1.29 -12.14 -0.97
C ILE A 211 -1.59 -11.80 -2.44
N ARG A 212 -0.57 -11.93 -3.29
CA ARG A 212 -0.67 -11.79 -4.74
C ARG A 212 -0.85 -13.16 -5.38
N ARG A 213 -2.02 -13.39 -5.95
CA ARG A 213 -2.37 -14.62 -6.69
C ARG A 213 -1.72 -14.61 -8.08
N PRO A 214 -1.19 -15.74 -8.58
CA PRO A 214 -0.52 -15.80 -9.89
C PRO A 214 -1.48 -15.57 -11.06
N GLU A 215 -2.67 -16.19 -11.04
CA GLU A 215 -3.66 -16.11 -12.13
C GLU A 215 -5.06 -15.86 -11.56
N ALA A 216 -5.48 -14.59 -11.46
CA ALA A 216 -6.79 -14.23 -10.94
C ALA A 216 -7.25 -12.85 -11.44
N ASP A 217 -8.57 -12.68 -11.58
CA ASP A 217 -9.20 -11.38 -11.84
C ASP A 217 -8.90 -10.39 -10.72
N ARG A 218 -9.04 -10.84 -9.47
CA ARG A 218 -8.58 -10.10 -8.28
C ARG A 218 -7.24 -10.65 -7.81
N ARG A 219 -6.16 -10.00 -8.25
CA ARG A 219 -4.78 -10.44 -8.00
C ARG A 219 -4.32 -10.26 -6.56
N TYR A 220 -4.71 -9.17 -5.90
CA TYR A 220 -4.25 -8.86 -4.55
C TYR A 220 -5.37 -9.02 -3.52
N ILE A 221 -5.11 -9.85 -2.50
CA ILE A 221 -6.02 -10.12 -1.39
C ILE A 221 -5.33 -9.71 -0.08
N VAL A 222 -5.96 -8.81 0.67
CA VAL A 222 -5.51 -8.48 2.03
C VAL A 222 -6.11 -9.51 2.98
N LEU A 223 -5.27 -10.15 3.80
CA LEU A 223 -5.72 -11.14 4.76
C LEU A 223 -6.59 -10.46 5.84
N PRO A 224 -7.84 -10.92 6.07
CA PRO A 224 -8.69 -10.39 7.14
C PRO A 224 -7.98 -10.32 8.50
N GLY A 225 -8.18 -9.22 9.21
CA GLY A 225 -7.45 -8.89 10.45
C GLY A 225 -6.24 -7.97 10.24
N SER A 226 -5.73 -7.86 9.02
CA SER A 226 -4.67 -6.91 8.69
C SER A 226 -5.09 -5.46 8.92
N SER A 227 -4.14 -4.62 9.35
CA SER A 227 -4.27 -3.17 9.38
C SER A 227 -4.48 -2.58 7.99
N LYS A 228 -5.21 -1.45 7.97
CA LYS A 228 -5.41 -0.61 6.78
C LYS A 228 -4.28 0.40 6.57
N SER A 229 -3.32 0.51 7.50
CA SER A 229 -2.18 1.43 7.40
C SER A 229 -1.47 1.32 6.05
N VAL A 230 -1.06 2.43 5.45
CA VAL A 230 -0.24 2.36 4.22
C VAL A 230 1.13 1.74 4.54
N MET A 231 1.77 1.12 3.56
CA MET A 231 3.14 0.64 3.76
C MET A 231 4.08 1.84 3.72
N LEU A 232 4.76 2.13 4.82
CA LEU A 232 5.75 3.20 4.93
C LEU A 232 7.11 2.57 5.28
N LEU A 233 8.06 2.70 4.36
CA LEU A 233 9.41 2.14 4.48
C LEU A 233 10.45 3.26 4.55
N GLY A 234 11.48 3.08 5.36
CA GLY A 234 12.55 4.08 5.54
C GLY A 234 12.05 5.36 6.24
N ARG A 235 11.41 5.23 7.41
CA ARG A 235 10.84 6.36 8.17
C ARG A 235 11.87 7.43 8.55
N ASP A 236 13.13 7.04 8.68
CA ASP A 236 14.29 7.87 8.95
C ASP A 236 14.77 8.65 7.72
N ARG A 237 14.28 8.30 6.52
CA ARG A 237 14.67 8.96 5.27
C ARG A 237 14.04 10.35 5.16
N ARG A 238 14.72 11.21 4.42
CA ARG A 238 14.31 12.60 4.21
C ARG A 238 13.68 12.87 2.86
N ALA A 239 13.59 11.86 2.00
CA ALA A 239 12.83 11.92 0.76
C ALA A 239 12.07 10.61 0.59
N PHE A 240 10.96 10.65 -0.15
CA PHE A 240 10.08 9.49 -0.32
C PHE A 240 9.58 9.34 -1.75
N VAL A 241 9.52 8.11 -2.23
CA VAL A 241 8.80 7.75 -3.45
C VAL A 241 7.43 7.18 -3.09
N VAL A 242 6.36 7.79 -3.60
CA VAL A 242 4.98 7.31 -3.43
C VAL A 242 4.60 6.46 -4.63
N VAL A 243 4.20 5.23 -4.38
CA VAL A 243 3.86 4.23 -5.39
C VAL A 243 2.54 3.54 -5.04
N GLU A 244 1.94 2.86 -6.01
CA GLU A 244 0.66 2.19 -5.77
C GLU A 244 0.82 0.90 -4.97
N SER A 245 1.78 0.03 -5.32
CA SER A 245 1.88 -1.30 -4.74
C SER A 245 2.98 -1.43 -3.69
N GLU A 246 2.84 -2.44 -2.82
CA GLU A 246 3.85 -2.76 -1.81
C GLU A 246 5.13 -3.35 -2.43
N LEU A 247 5.00 -4.12 -3.52
CA LEU A 247 6.17 -4.65 -4.21
C LEU A 247 6.99 -3.53 -4.85
N ASP A 248 6.35 -2.50 -5.40
CA ASP A 248 7.07 -1.37 -5.96
C ASP A 248 7.75 -0.54 -4.87
N ALA A 249 7.14 -0.45 -3.69
CA ALA A 249 7.75 0.23 -2.54
C ALA A 249 9.00 -0.54 -2.07
N ILE A 250 8.94 -1.87 -2.05
CA ILE A 250 10.10 -2.74 -1.76
C ILE A 250 11.17 -2.59 -2.86
N ALA A 251 10.79 -2.57 -4.13
CA ALA A 251 11.73 -2.37 -5.24
C ALA A 251 12.44 -1.01 -5.16
N VAL A 252 11.74 0.06 -4.77
CA VAL A 252 12.35 1.37 -4.50
C VAL A 252 13.40 1.24 -3.39
N MET A 253 13.06 0.63 -2.26
CA MET A 253 13.99 0.48 -1.12
C MET A 253 15.19 -0.39 -1.47
N ALA A 254 14.99 -1.45 -2.24
CA ALA A 254 16.04 -2.37 -2.65
C ALA A 254 17.07 -1.71 -3.58
N ASN A 255 16.62 -0.75 -4.40
CA ASN A 255 17.45 -0.13 -5.44
C ASN A 255 17.86 1.31 -5.12
N ASN A 256 17.49 1.87 -3.97
CA ASN A 256 17.92 3.21 -3.59
C ASN A 256 18.07 3.35 -2.07
N ARG A 257 19.22 3.91 -1.66
CA ARG A 257 19.57 4.11 -0.25
C ARG A 257 19.18 5.47 0.33
N LEU A 258 18.64 6.37 -0.49
CA LEU A 258 18.42 7.77 -0.10
C LEU A 258 16.96 8.06 0.23
N ALA A 259 16.04 7.50 -0.57
CA ALA A 259 14.61 7.70 -0.43
C ALA A 259 13.96 6.54 0.34
N GLY A 260 12.99 6.87 1.19
CA GLY A 260 12.00 5.93 1.68
C GLY A 260 10.94 5.66 0.61
N ALA A 261 9.99 4.78 0.91
CA ALA A 261 8.92 4.43 -0.01
C ALA A 261 7.56 4.36 0.69
N VAL A 262 6.51 4.76 -0.03
CA VAL A 262 5.12 4.68 0.44
C VAL A 262 4.30 3.87 -0.56
N GLY A 263 3.86 2.67 -0.16
CA GLY A 263 2.95 1.83 -0.92
C GLY A 263 1.50 2.05 -0.49
N LEU A 264 0.70 2.72 -1.32
CA LEU A 264 -0.68 3.13 -0.99
C LEU A 264 -1.69 1.98 -0.98
N GLY A 265 -1.45 0.92 -1.78
CA GLY A 265 -2.32 -0.23 -1.96
C GLY A 265 -3.52 -0.01 -2.91
N SER A 266 -3.68 1.21 -3.45
CA SER A 266 -4.68 1.58 -4.47
C SER A 266 -4.38 2.99 -5.00
N VAL A 267 -4.62 3.26 -6.29
CA VAL A 267 -4.52 4.60 -6.91
C VAL A 267 -5.33 5.69 -6.18
N SER A 268 -6.43 5.33 -5.51
CA SER A 268 -7.30 6.29 -4.83
C SER A 268 -6.98 6.48 -3.35
N ALA A 269 -6.12 5.63 -2.77
CA ALA A 269 -5.79 5.69 -1.36
C ALA A 269 -4.95 6.92 -1.04
N LYS A 270 -5.10 7.42 0.19
CA LYS A 270 -4.37 8.56 0.74
C LYS A 270 -3.45 8.07 1.86
N PRO A 271 -2.34 8.78 2.15
CA PRO A 271 -1.48 8.44 3.28
C PRO A 271 -2.28 8.46 4.59
N ASP A 272 -1.98 7.53 5.49
CA ASP A 272 -2.54 7.52 6.84
C ASP A 272 -1.84 8.57 7.73
N ALA A 273 -2.27 8.70 8.99
CA ALA A 273 -1.81 9.77 9.88
C ALA A 273 -0.29 9.77 10.06
N GLU A 274 0.31 8.58 10.20
CA GLU A 274 1.74 8.41 10.37
C GLU A 274 2.51 8.74 9.09
N ALA A 275 2.04 8.25 7.93
CA ALA A 275 2.65 8.62 6.66
C ALA A 275 2.55 10.13 6.42
N VAL A 276 1.43 10.78 6.77
CA VAL A 276 1.30 12.24 6.68
C VAL A 276 2.32 12.95 7.55
N GLU A 277 2.49 12.52 8.81
CA GLU A 277 3.45 13.10 9.73
C GLU A 277 4.88 13.04 9.17
N VAL A 278 5.30 11.87 8.71
CA VAL A 278 6.64 11.64 8.13
C VAL A 278 6.83 12.44 6.84
N LEU A 279 5.83 12.41 5.95
CA LEU A 279 5.90 13.09 4.65
C LEU A 279 5.88 14.62 4.79
N ARG A 280 5.26 15.19 5.84
CA ARG A 280 5.34 16.63 6.12
C ARG A 280 6.76 17.09 6.46
N GLY A 281 7.58 16.21 7.04
CA GLY A 281 8.99 16.46 7.32
C GLY A 281 9.93 16.21 6.13
N ALA A 282 9.42 15.65 5.03
CA ALA A 282 10.24 15.27 3.88
C ALA A 282 10.79 16.51 3.13
N LEU A 283 12.04 16.41 2.70
CA LEU A 283 12.66 17.37 1.78
C LEU A 283 12.15 17.22 0.35
N GLN A 284 11.70 16.02 -0.03
CA GLN A 284 11.15 15.75 -1.36
C GLN A 284 10.21 14.55 -1.34
N ILE A 285 9.09 14.66 -2.03
CA ILE A 285 8.15 13.56 -2.28
C ILE A 285 8.04 13.39 -3.80
N LEU A 286 8.32 12.18 -4.27
CA LEU A 286 8.25 11.78 -5.68
C LEU A 286 7.03 10.91 -5.89
N VAL A 287 5.98 11.45 -6.51
CA VAL A 287 4.70 10.75 -6.71
C VAL A 287 4.73 10.00 -8.04
N SER A 288 4.92 8.68 -7.96
CA SER A 288 5.04 7.73 -9.06
C SER A 288 3.86 6.75 -9.08
N ILE A 289 2.64 7.29 -9.16
CA ILE A 289 1.39 6.52 -9.33
C ILE A 289 0.92 6.58 -10.79
N ASP A 290 0.25 5.52 -11.23
CA ASP A 290 -0.31 5.38 -12.59
C ASP A 290 -1.11 6.62 -13.02
N TYR A 291 -1.01 6.96 -14.30
CA TYR A 291 -1.62 8.16 -14.87
C TYR A 291 -2.75 7.82 -15.84
N ASP A 292 -3.91 7.55 -15.25
CA ASP A 292 -5.21 7.67 -15.87
C ASP A 292 -5.96 8.91 -15.30
N ASP A 293 -7.22 9.14 -15.69
CA ASP A 293 -8.04 10.24 -15.14
C ASP A 293 -8.04 10.30 -13.59
N PRO A 294 -8.06 9.16 -12.86
CA PRO A 294 -7.76 9.09 -11.43
C PRO A 294 -6.36 9.60 -11.02
N GLY A 295 -5.29 9.22 -11.73
CA GLY A 295 -3.92 9.63 -11.46
C GLY A 295 -3.66 11.14 -11.56
N ALA A 296 -4.31 11.83 -12.49
CA ALA A 296 -4.25 13.30 -12.59
C ALA A 296 -4.84 13.98 -11.36
N LYS A 297 -6.00 13.51 -10.87
CA LYS A 297 -6.65 14.02 -9.66
C LYS A 297 -5.84 13.70 -8.40
N ALA A 298 -5.20 12.53 -8.36
CA ALA A 298 -4.34 12.16 -7.25
C ALA A 298 -3.13 13.09 -7.14
N THR A 299 -2.47 13.42 -8.26
CA THR A 299 -1.34 14.36 -8.31
C THR A 299 -1.72 15.75 -7.78
N THR A 300 -2.88 16.28 -8.18
CA THR A 300 -3.38 17.58 -7.69
C THR A 300 -3.54 17.58 -6.17
N TRP A 301 -4.17 16.53 -5.63
CA TRP A 301 -4.36 16.40 -4.17
C TRP A 301 -3.02 16.40 -3.43
N TRP A 302 -2.02 15.68 -3.94
CA TRP A 302 -0.70 15.60 -3.31
C TRP A 302 0.00 16.97 -3.25
N LYS A 303 -0.10 17.77 -4.31
CA LYS A 303 0.44 19.14 -4.35
C LYS A 303 -0.31 20.11 -3.43
N GLU A 304 -1.61 19.91 -3.23
CA GLU A 304 -2.40 20.72 -2.29
C GLU A 304 -2.05 20.44 -0.83
N HIS A 305 -1.59 19.22 -0.50
CA HIS A 305 -1.36 18.78 0.89
C HIS A 305 0.12 18.78 1.30
N PHE A 306 1.05 18.70 0.34
CA PHE A 306 2.49 18.66 0.59
C PHE A 306 3.23 19.65 -0.30
N SER A 307 4.01 20.53 0.31
CA SER A 307 4.68 21.65 -0.37
C SER A 307 5.88 21.24 -1.22
N ARG A 308 6.50 20.09 -0.94
CA ARG A 308 7.68 19.57 -1.64
C ARG A 308 7.36 18.24 -2.30
N CYS A 309 6.49 18.31 -3.29
CA CYS A 309 5.89 17.15 -3.92
C CYS A 309 5.84 17.31 -5.44
N ASP A 310 6.55 16.43 -6.13
CA ASP A 310 6.64 16.42 -7.57
C ASP A 310 6.04 15.16 -8.16
N ARG A 311 5.41 15.34 -9.32
CA ARG A 311 4.99 14.21 -10.15
C ARG A 311 6.25 13.59 -10.72
N TRP A 312 6.45 12.30 -10.48
CA TRP A 312 7.67 11.60 -10.84
C TRP A 312 7.36 10.23 -11.45
N PRO A 313 6.85 10.18 -12.69
CA PRO A 313 6.54 8.90 -13.32
C PRO A 313 7.82 8.12 -13.63
N VAL A 314 7.71 6.80 -13.69
CA VAL A 314 8.79 5.98 -14.22
C VAL A 314 9.03 6.29 -15.71
N PRO A 315 10.28 6.19 -16.20
CA PRO A 315 10.60 6.53 -17.59
C PRO A 315 9.94 5.60 -18.63
N GLN A 316 9.68 4.37 -18.24
CA GLN A 316 9.09 3.32 -19.06
C GLN A 316 8.35 2.31 -18.17
N GLY A 317 7.34 1.64 -18.73
CA GLY A 317 6.43 0.80 -17.96
C GLY A 317 5.42 1.64 -17.16
N LYS A 318 4.68 0.97 -16.27
CA LYS A 318 3.66 1.62 -15.44
C LYS A 318 4.16 1.96 -14.04
N ASP A 319 4.90 1.03 -13.45
CA ASP A 319 5.37 1.08 -12.07
C ASP A 319 6.89 0.80 -11.98
N PRO A 320 7.54 1.09 -10.83
CA PRO A 320 8.97 0.82 -10.65
C PRO A 320 9.40 -0.61 -10.95
N GLY A 321 8.60 -1.62 -10.59
CA GLY A 321 8.96 -3.00 -10.88
C GLY A 321 8.93 -3.34 -12.37
N GLU A 322 7.94 -2.84 -13.12
CA GLU A 322 7.91 -2.95 -14.59
C GLU A 322 9.05 -2.14 -15.23
N ALA A 323 9.31 -0.92 -14.73
CA ALA A 323 10.39 -0.09 -15.22
C ALA A 323 11.76 -0.78 -15.09
N PHE A 324 12.01 -1.41 -13.93
CA PHE A 324 13.22 -2.20 -13.69
C PHE A 324 13.30 -3.39 -14.66
N ALA A 325 12.20 -4.13 -14.84
CA ALA A 325 12.14 -5.27 -15.77
C ALA A 325 12.48 -4.86 -17.22
N MET A 326 12.17 -3.61 -17.59
CA MET A 326 12.50 -3.03 -18.90
C MET A 326 13.93 -2.44 -18.97
N GLY A 327 14.73 -2.55 -17.91
CA GLY A 327 16.13 -2.08 -17.86
C GLY A 327 16.32 -0.67 -17.27
N THR A 328 15.33 -0.13 -16.56
CA THR A 328 15.48 1.18 -15.88
C THR A 328 16.37 1.03 -14.64
N ASP A 329 17.40 1.85 -14.55
CA ASP A 329 18.17 2.05 -13.32
C ASP A 329 17.34 2.88 -12.33
N LEU A 330 16.75 2.20 -11.34
CA LEU A 330 15.91 2.84 -10.33
C LEU A 330 16.70 3.79 -9.41
N ASP A 331 17.98 3.51 -9.09
CA ASP A 331 18.79 4.40 -8.26
C ASP A 331 18.98 5.75 -8.96
N ARG A 332 19.37 5.70 -10.23
CA ARG A 332 19.57 6.88 -11.06
C ARG A 332 18.26 7.66 -11.26
N TRP A 333 17.17 6.96 -11.54
CA TRP A 333 15.85 7.59 -11.72
C TRP A 333 15.37 8.31 -10.45
N ILE A 334 15.53 7.69 -9.27
CA ILE A 334 15.13 8.31 -8.00
C ILE A 334 16.02 9.51 -7.72
N ARG A 335 17.36 9.36 -7.81
CA ARG A 335 18.32 10.44 -7.57
C ARG A 335 18.08 11.67 -8.44
N ALA A 336 17.65 11.48 -9.69
CA ALA A 336 17.33 12.58 -10.59
C ALA A 336 16.16 13.46 -10.10
N GLY A 337 15.28 12.92 -9.23
CA GLY A 337 14.19 13.66 -8.61
C GLY A 337 14.54 14.25 -7.25
N LEU A 338 15.70 13.90 -6.68
CA LEU A 338 16.09 14.36 -5.34
C LEU A 338 16.84 15.71 -5.40
N PRO A 339 16.64 16.58 -4.40
CA PRO A 339 17.37 17.85 -4.31
C PRO A 339 18.88 17.61 -4.09
N PRO A 340 19.76 18.51 -4.57
CA PRO A 340 21.21 18.40 -4.39
C PRO A 340 21.66 18.14 -2.95
N ALA A 341 20.97 18.73 -1.97
CA ALA A 341 21.25 18.54 -0.54
C ALA A 341 21.16 17.08 -0.07
N LEU A 342 20.51 16.19 -0.83
CA LEU A 342 20.42 14.75 -0.55
C LEU A 342 21.31 13.90 -1.45
N THR A 343 21.86 14.46 -2.53
CA THR A 343 22.62 13.71 -3.55
C THR A 343 24.10 14.05 -3.59
N ILE A 344 24.52 15.16 -2.94
CA ILE A 344 25.93 15.46 -2.70
C ILE A 344 26.46 14.40 -1.72
N GLU A 345 27.25 13.47 -2.24
CA GLU A 345 28.03 12.57 -1.40
C GLU A 345 29.09 13.41 -0.67
N GLU A 346 29.13 13.33 0.67
CA GLU A 346 30.30 13.80 1.40
C GLU A 346 31.53 13.10 0.81
N PRO A 347 32.61 13.81 0.47
CA PRO A 347 33.81 13.17 -0.05
C PRO A 347 34.24 12.13 0.96
N ALA A 348 34.32 10.87 0.50
CA ALA A 348 34.66 9.71 1.31
C ALA A 348 35.75 10.09 2.30
N ALA A 349 35.37 10.20 3.58
CA ALA A 349 36.32 10.41 4.64
C ALA A 349 37.34 9.28 4.49
N LYS A 350 38.55 9.62 4.05
CA LYS A 350 39.68 8.70 3.99
C LYS A 350 39.66 7.96 5.32
N LYS A 351 39.52 6.63 5.27
CA LYS A 351 39.68 5.76 6.43
C LYS A 351 40.97 6.18 7.12
N ALA A 352 40.87 6.96 8.18
CA ALA A 352 41.99 7.22 9.05
C ALA A 352 42.30 5.87 9.69
N ALA A 353 43.50 5.38 9.41
CA ALA A 353 44.02 4.18 10.03
C ALA A 353 43.86 4.30 11.54
N VAL A 354 43.23 3.30 12.15
CA VAL A 354 43.22 3.12 13.60
C VAL A 354 44.68 2.92 14.02
N PRO A 355 45.25 3.77 14.90
CA PRO A 355 46.59 3.51 15.42
C PRO A 355 46.52 2.30 16.34
N GLU A 356 47.39 1.32 16.08
CA GLU A 356 47.66 0.22 17.02
C GLU A 356 48.07 0.78 18.38
N MET A 357 47.26 0.53 19.41
CA MET A 357 47.62 0.81 20.79
C MET A 357 48.36 -0.41 21.36
N LYS A 358 49.69 -0.32 21.38
CA LYS A 358 50.54 -1.21 22.18
C LYS A 358 50.19 -1.07 23.65
N GLY A 359 50.00 -2.22 24.31
CA GLY A 359 49.76 -2.30 25.74
C GLY A 359 50.94 -1.78 26.57
N THR A 360 50.60 -1.18 27.70
CA THR A 360 51.46 -1.11 28.87
C THR A 360 50.60 -1.20 30.13
N ASP A 361 50.95 -2.16 30.97
CA ASP A 361 50.42 -2.38 32.31
C ASP A 361 50.57 -1.16 33.22
N GLY A 362 49.60 -0.98 34.12
CA GLY A 362 49.68 0.03 35.18
C GLY A 362 48.43 0.11 36.05
N LYS A 363 48.39 -0.69 37.11
CA LYS A 363 47.40 -0.64 38.21
C LYS A 363 47.22 0.77 38.77
N THR A 364 45.97 1.19 38.96
CA THR A 364 45.43 1.75 40.22
C THR A 364 43.91 1.91 40.13
N SER A 365 43.19 1.15 40.97
CA SER A 365 41.90 1.58 41.59
C SER A 365 42.27 2.47 42.80
N PRO A 366 41.41 3.33 43.39
CA PRO A 366 39.95 3.23 43.56
C PRO A 366 39.19 4.55 43.18
N THR A 367 37.87 4.57 42.96
CA THR A 367 36.88 4.68 44.06
C THR A 367 35.49 4.23 43.64
N SER A 368 34.98 3.29 44.43
CA SER A 368 33.59 2.98 44.66
C SER A 368 32.85 4.14 45.34
N GLY A 369 31.72 4.53 44.75
CA GLY A 369 30.53 5.08 45.39
C GLY A 369 29.40 4.94 44.38
N GLY A 370 28.28 4.26 44.61
CA GLY A 370 27.61 3.92 45.85
C GLY A 370 26.11 4.18 45.66
N ILE A 371 25.47 3.31 44.87
CA ILE A 371 24.07 2.84 44.98
C ILE A 371 22.94 3.89 45.08
N LEU A 372 22.16 4.00 44.01
CA LEU A 372 20.72 3.80 44.07
C LEU A 372 20.39 2.66 43.09
N SER A 373 19.82 1.56 43.60
CA SER A 373 19.32 0.48 42.76
C SER A 373 18.15 1.01 41.93
N ALA A 374 18.42 1.43 40.69
CA ALA A 374 17.37 1.45 39.69
C ALA A 374 17.03 -0.02 39.44
N GLN A 375 15.96 -0.52 40.07
CA GLN A 375 15.38 -1.79 39.68
C GLN A 375 15.17 -1.73 38.17
N LEU A 376 15.74 -2.70 37.44
CA LEU A 376 15.50 -2.82 36.02
C LEU A 376 13.99 -2.85 35.78
N PRO A 377 13.49 -2.20 34.73
CA PRO A 377 12.06 -2.14 34.47
C PRO A 377 11.43 -3.53 34.48
N ALA A 378 10.22 -3.66 35.04
CA ALA A 378 9.54 -4.94 35.17
C ALA A 378 9.43 -5.68 33.82
N ALA A 379 9.25 -4.94 32.72
CA ALA A 379 9.21 -5.46 31.36
C ALA A 379 10.56 -6.06 30.90
N VAL A 380 11.70 -5.50 31.32
CA VAL A 380 13.04 -6.05 31.04
C VAL A 380 13.25 -7.35 31.83
N MET A 381 12.79 -7.38 33.08
CA MET A 381 12.82 -8.59 33.90
C MET A 381 11.90 -9.69 33.34
N GLU A 382 10.71 -9.31 32.85
CA GLU A 382 9.79 -10.21 32.13
C GLU A 382 10.48 -10.78 30.88
N LEU A 383 11.12 -9.93 30.07
CA LEU A 383 11.86 -10.35 28.89
C LEU A 383 12.94 -11.38 29.25
N ARG A 384 13.72 -11.13 30.31
CA ARG A 384 14.76 -12.08 30.75
C ARG A 384 14.18 -13.45 31.09
N GLU A 385 13.08 -13.48 31.84
CA GLU A 385 12.45 -14.74 32.24
C GLU A 385 11.87 -15.47 31.03
N LEU A 386 11.30 -14.75 30.06
CA LEU A 386 10.81 -15.34 28.81
C LEU A 386 11.96 -15.90 27.95
N LEU A 387 13.09 -15.19 27.84
CA LEU A 387 14.28 -15.69 27.15
C LEU A 387 14.86 -16.91 27.88
N ARG A 388 14.86 -16.93 29.22
CA ARG A 388 15.33 -18.08 30.02
C ARG A 388 14.48 -19.32 29.78
N LYS A 389 13.15 -19.16 29.66
CA LYS A 389 12.21 -20.23 29.28
C LYS A 389 12.33 -20.65 27.82
N ASN A 390 12.94 -19.84 26.97
CA ASN A 390 13.10 -20.08 25.54
C ASN A 390 14.59 -19.94 25.14
N PRO A 391 15.49 -20.84 25.59
CA PRO A 391 16.94 -20.66 25.48
C PRO A 391 17.47 -20.67 24.04
N GLY A 392 16.67 -21.10 23.05
CA GLY A 392 17.01 -21.00 21.62
C GLY A 392 16.71 -19.63 21.00
N VAL A 393 16.07 -18.71 21.73
CA VAL A 393 15.78 -17.36 21.26
C VAL A 393 16.99 -16.44 21.46
N ARG A 394 17.26 -15.62 20.46
CA ARG A 394 18.31 -14.59 20.41
C ARG A 394 17.72 -13.29 19.91
N ILE A 395 18.14 -12.19 20.51
CA ILE A 395 17.86 -10.84 20.02
C ILE A 395 19.12 -10.35 19.32
N ILE A 396 19.02 -10.10 18.02
CA ILE A 396 20.08 -9.51 17.21
C ILE A 396 19.95 -8.00 17.32
N ASN A 397 21.00 -7.34 17.82
CA ASN A 397 21.08 -5.89 18.03
C ASN A 397 22.32 -5.32 17.33
N THR A 398 22.28 -5.29 16.00
CA THR A 398 23.37 -4.80 15.16
C THR A 398 22.89 -3.63 14.30
N PRO A 399 23.78 -2.73 13.84
CA PRO A 399 23.40 -1.64 12.93
C PRO A 399 22.68 -2.13 11.66
N GLU A 400 23.04 -3.30 11.16
CA GLU A 400 22.49 -3.90 9.95
C GLU A 400 21.19 -4.67 10.21
N ARG A 401 20.95 -5.10 11.45
CA ARG A 401 19.82 -5.98 11.77
C ARG A 401 19.39 -5.86 13.22
N PHE A 402 18.12 -5.54 13.41
CA PHE A 402 17.41 -5.59 14.69
C PHE A 402 16.27 -6.62 14.63
N ALA A 403 16.45 -7.80 15.24
CA ALA A 403 15.56 -8.95 15.06
C ALA A 403 15.47 -9.85 16.30
N VAL A 404 14.36 -10.55 16.46
CA VAL A 404 14.22 -11.66 17.44
C VAL A 404 14.12 -12.97 16.67
N LEU A 405 15.08 -13.87 16.89
CA LEU A 405 15.22 -15.13 16.16
C LEU A 405 15.26 -16.33 17.11
N ARG A 406 14.74 -17.48 16.68
CA ARG A 406 14.90 -18.79 17.30
C ARG A 406 15.46 -19.73 16.25
N ASP A 407 16.65 -20.27 16.48
CA ASP A 407 17.30 -21.19 15.55
C ASP A 407 17.34 -20.62 14.11
N GLY A 408 17.62 -19.31 13.99
CA GLY A 408 17.68 -18.58 12.71
C GLY A 408 16.33 -18.13 12.14
N LYS A 409 15.20 -18.51 12.73
CA LYS A 409 13.84 -18.16 12.27
C LYS A 409 13.24 -17.05 13.11
N TYR A 410 12.48 -16.15 12.50
CA TYR A 410 11.75 -15.12 13.24
C TYR A 410 10.77 -15.71 14.26
N VAL A 411 10.64 -15.01 15.38
CA VAL A 411 9.76 -15.42 16.48
C VAL A 411 8.82 -14.26 16.79
N GLY A 412 7.54 -14.58 16.93
CA GLY A 412 6.49 -13.66 17.33
C GLY A 412 6.14 -13.81 18.81
N GLY A 413 4.97 -13.31 19.21
CA GLY A 413 4.46 -13.44 20.57
C GLY A 413 5.11 -12.47 21.56
N ARG A 414 5.04 -12.79 22.86
CA ARG A 414 5.36 -11.85 23.95
C ARG A 414 6.81 -11.33 23.94
N ILE A 415 7.79 -12.17 23.63
CA ILE A 415 9.21 -11.74 23.55
C ILE A 415 9.37 -10.68 22.45
N ASN A 416 8.82 -10.94 21.26
CA ASN A 416 8.85 -10.00 20.15
C ASN A 416 8.13 -8.69 20.53
N HIS A 417 6.93 -8.80 21.09
CA HIS A 417 6.18 -7.64 21.54
C HIS A 417 6.97 -6.78 22.54
N LEU A 418 7.57 -7.39 23.57
CA LEU A 418 8.40 -6.66 24.53
C LEU A 418 9.57 -5.96 23.82
N VAL A 419 10.34 -6.68 23.00
CA VAL A 419 11.54 -6.13 22.34
C VAL A 419 11.23 -4.93 21.44
N PHE A 420 10.11 -4.95 20.73
CA PHE A 420 9.84 -3.92 19.73
C PHE A 420 8.74 -2.91 20.09
N GLN A 421 7.81 -3.24 20.98
CA GLN A 421 6.64 -2.41 21.30
C GLN A 421 6.70 -1.81 22.70
N ASP A 422 7.38 -2.44 23.66
CA ASP A 422 7.56 -1.86 24.98
C ASP A 422 8.72 -0.85 24.92
N PRO A 423 8.48 0.46 25.12
CA PRO A 423 9.53 1.47 24.99
C PRO A 423 10.68 1.25 25.96
N GLN A 424 10.41 0.77 27.18
CA GLN A 424 11.43 0.57 28.19
C GLN A 424 12.36 -0.59 27.81
N VAL A 425 11.79 -1.68 27.30
CA VAL A 425 12.58 -2.81 26.81
C VAL A 425 13.34 -2.45 25.55
N ARG A 426 12.69 -1.80 24.59
CA ARG A 426 13.32 -1.42 23.32
C ARG A 426 14.52 -0.51 23.53
N ASP A 427 14.36 0.53 24.35
CA ASP A 427 15.45 1.48 24.64
C ASP A 427 16.59 0.78 25.40
N TYR A 428 16.26 -0.12 26.31
CA TYR A 428 17.25 -0.94 27.03
C TYR A 428 18.05 -1.84 26.08
N ILE A 429 17.39 -2.52 25.15
CA ILE A 429 18.03 -3.40 24.17
C ILE A 429 18.89 -2.60 23.19
N LEU A 430 18.40 -1.48 22.65
CA LEU A 430 19.16 -0.67 21.71
C LEU A 430 20.44 -0.09 22.32
N GLY A 431 20.44 0.21 23.63
CA GLY A 431 21.63 0.62 24.38
C GLY A 431 22.55 -0.52 24.81
N HIS A 432 22.20 -1.78 24.55
CA HIS A 432 22.95 -2.94 25.02
C HIS A 432 24.24 -3.17 24.20
N PRO A 433 25.40 -3.43 24.85
CA PRO A 433 26.69 -3.51 24.16
C PRO A 433 26.88 -4.77 23.29
N ALA A 434 26.13 -5.85 23.56
CA ALA A 434 26.22 -7.08 22.79
C ALA A 434 25.35 -7.02 21.52
N GLY A 435 25.93 -7.40 20.37
CA GLY A 435 25.22 -7.53 19.11
C GLY A 435 24.29 -8.75 19.01
N GLU A 436 24.49 -9.74 19.90
CA GLU A 436 23.60 -10.88 20.08
C GLU A 436 23.31 -11.06 21.57
N ILE A 437 22.02 -11.01 21.93
CA ILE A 437 21.54 -10.99 23.31
C ILE A 437 20.72 -12.26 23.57
N SER A 438 21.07 -12.97 24.63
CA SER A 438 20.39 -14.14 25.19
C SER A 438 19.97 -13.85 26.64
N TRP A 439 19.32 -14.80 27.30
CA TRP A 439 18.99 -14.66 28.73
C TRP A 439 20.22 -14.55 29.64
N GLU A 440 21.38 -15.02 29.17
CA GLU A 440 22.65 -15.10 29.92
C GLU A 440 23.34 -13.75 30.00
N ASN A 441 23.21 -12.92 28.95
CA ASN A 441 23.89 -11.64 28.84
C ASN A 441 22.93 -10.44 28.75
N LEU A 442 21.60 -10.64 28.74
CA LEU A 442 20.63 -9.54 28.71
C LEU A 442 20.80 -8.57 29.88
N ILE A 443 21.15 -9.08 31.06
CA ILE A 443 21.47 -8.26 32.22
C ILE A 443 22.96 -8.50 32.52
N PRO A 444 23.80 -7.45 32.47
CA PRO A 444 25.25 -7.55 32.71
C PRO A 444 25.65 -8.14 34.06
#